data_AF-A0AAW2XFB6-F1
#
_entry.id   AF-A0AAW2XFB6-F1
#
_cell.length_a   1.000
_cell.length_b   1.000
_cell.length_c   1.000
_cell.angle_alpha   90.00
_cell.angle_beta   90.00
_cell.angle_gamma   90.00
#
_symmetry.space_group_name_H-M   'P 1'
#
loop_
_entity.id
_entity.type
_entity.pdbx_description
1 polymer ?
#
loop_
_entity_poly.entity_id
_entity_poly.type
_entity_poly.pdbx_seq_one_letter_code
_entity_poly.pdbx_strand_id
1 'polypeptide(L)'
;MKGYLNDAEATARTIDVDGWLHTGDIGYVDDDDDVFIVDRVKELIKFKGFQVPPAELEALLISHPNIADAAVVPQKDEAAGEVPVAFCGSIKWIRAHRGSCQRIHLQTGGVLQETAQSVLCSCHSQIPSW
;
A
#
# COMPACT_ATOMS: atom_id res chain seq x y z
N MET A 1 18.57 -18.42 -9.99
CA MET A 1 17.88 -18.18 -11.29
C MET A 1 18.95 -18.04 -12.38
N LYS A 2 18.73 -18.48 -13.62
CA LYS A 2 19.73 -18.33 -14.71
C LYS A 2 19.81 -16.90 -15.27
N GLY A 3 18.77 -16.10 -15.08
CA GLY A 3 18.64 -14.73 -15.58
C GLY A 3 17.28 -14.50 -16.22
N TYR A 4 17.03 -13.26 -16.64
CA TYR A 4 15.86 -12.89 -17.44
C TYR A 4 16.05 -13.30 -18.91
N LEU A 5 14.95 -13.69 -19.55
CA LEU A 5 14.96 -14.11 -20.95
C LEU A 5 15.30 -12.92 -21.86
N ASN A 6 16.38 -13.04 -22.63
CA ASN A 6 16.86 -12.03 -23.58
C ASN A 6 17.16 -10.65 -22.97
N ASP A 7 17.34 -10.57 -21.64
CA ASP A 7 17.64 -9.31 -20.95
C ASP A 7 18.83 -9.48 -19.99
N ALA A 8 20.03 -9.36 -20.55
CA ALA A 8 21.27 -9.45 -19.81
C ALA A 8 21.46 -8.26 -18.85
N GLU A 9 20.92 -7.09 -19.18
CA GLU A 9 21.05 -5.89 -18.36
C GLU A 9 20.16 -5.98 -17.11
N ALA A 10 18.91 -6.42 -17.25
CA ALA A 10 18.06 -6.73 -16.10
C ALA A 10 18.66 -7.84 -15.24
N THR A 11 19.27 -8.86 -15.86
CA THR A 11 19.93 -9.94 -15.12
C THR A 11 21.08 -9.43 -14.26
N ALA A 12 21.95 -8.58 -14.82
CA ALA A 12 23.08 -8.00 -14.11
C ALA A 12 22.67 -6.99 -13.02
N ARG A 13 21.48 -6.37 -13.13
CA ARG A 13 20.93 -5.49 -12.08
C ARG A 13 20.30 -6.27 -10.92
N THR A 14 19.80 -7.47 -11.18
CA THR A 14 19.06 -8.26 -10.19
C THR A 14 19.94 -9.30 -9.50
N ILE A 15 20.98 -9.79 -10.18
CA ILE A 15 21.97 -10.72 -9.62
C ILE A 15 23.31 -10.01 -9.55
N ASP A 16 23.90 -9.94 -8.36
CA ASP A 16 25.20 -9.31 -8.17
C ASP A 16 26.37 -10.20 -8.65
N VAL A 17 27.59 -9.67 -8.53
CA VAL A 17 28.82 -10.37 -8.92
C VAL A 17 29.12 -11.60 -8.06
N ASP A 18 28.58 -11.63 -6.83
CA ASP A 18 28.74 -12.70 -5.87
C ASP A 18 27.64 -13.78 -6.01
N GLY A 19 26.67 -13.55 -6.90
CA GLY A 19 25.58 -14.45 -7.23
C GLY A 19 24.32 -14.31 -6.38
N TRP A 20 24.22 -13.26 -5.55
CA TRP A 20 23.04 -12.98 -4.73
C TRP A 20 21.93 -12.31 -5.52
N LEU A 21 20.69 -12.69 -5.21
CA LEU A 21 19.49 -12.15 -5.82
C LEU A 21 18.97 -10.97 -5.00
N HIS A 22 18.90 -9.79 -5.60
CA HIS A 22 18.24 -8.64 -5.01
C HIS A 22 16.72 -8.73 -5.24
N THR A 23 15.98 -9.24 -4.23
CA THR A 23 14.52 -9.39 -4.32
C THR A 23 13.79 -8.06 -4.33
N GLY A 24 14.40 -7.01 -3.76
CA GLY A 24 13.78 -5.70 -3.60
C GLY A 24 12.79 -5.64 -2.45
N ASP A 25 12.81 -6.62 -1.54
CA ASP A 25 12.03 -6.62 -0.31
C ASP A 25 12.86 -6.06 0.84
N ILE A 26 12.22 -5.30 1.71
CA ILE A 26 12.78 -4.75 2.94
C ILE A 26 12.35 -5.67 4.06
N GLY A 27 13.32 -6.13 4.84
CA GLY A 27 13.08 -7.00 5.97
C GLY A 27 14.21 -6.92 6.98
N TYR A 28 14.00 -7.53 8.13
CA TYR A 28 15.02 -7.72 9.14
C TYR A 28 14.98 -9.16 9.65
N VAL A 29 16.09 -9.60 10.23
CA VAL A 29 16.20 -10.89 10.92
C VAL A 29 16.26 -10.58 12.41
N ASP A 30 15.49 -11.31 13.21
CA ASP A 30 15.50 -11.16 14.66
C ASP A 30 16.60 -12.00 15.33
N ASP A 31 16.65 -11.98 16.66
CA ASP A 31 17.66 -12.71 17.44
C ASP A 31 17.46 -14.25 17.41
N ASP A 32 16.29 -14.72 16.97
CA ASP A 32 15.93 -16.14 16.85
C ASP A 32 16.13 -16.68 15.42
N ASP A 33 16.82 -15.92 14.56
CA ASP A 33 17.04 -16.19 13.13
C ASP A 33 15.75 -16.21 12.28
N ASP A 34 14.66 -15.64 12.77
CA ASP A 34 13.41 -15.50 12.02
C ASP A 34 13.46 -14.28 11.09
N VAL A 35 12.99 -14.47 9.86
CA VAL A 35 13.02 -13.44 8.79
C VAL A 35 11.67 -12.75 8.68
N PHE A 36 11.65 -11.44 8.91
CA PHE A 36 10.45 -10.60 8.79
C PHE A 36 10.53 -9.74 7.54
N ILE A 37 9.52 -9.83 6.68
CA ILE A 37 9.35 -8.96 5.52
C ILE A 37 8.43 -7.81 5.90
N VAL A 38 8.90 -6.58 5.73
CA VAL A 38 8.21 -5.36 6.10
C VAL A 38 7.50 -4.75 4.90
N ASP A 39 8.20 -4.55 3.79
CA ASP A 39 7.64 -3.91 2.58
C ASP A 39 8.51 -4.15 1.35
N ARG A 40 8.14 -3.62 0.19
CA ARG A 40 8.94 -3.59 -1.04
C ARG A 40 9.57 -2.23 -1.27
N VAL A 41 10.86 -2.20 -1.62
CA VAL A 41 11.62 -0.97 -1.90
C VAL A 41 10.95 -0.11 -2.99
N LYS A 42 10.34 -0.75 -3.99
CA LYS A 42 9.68 -0.05 -5.11
C LYS A 42 8.27 0.46 -4.80
N GLU A 43 7.66 0.00 -3.71
CA GLU A 43 6.26 0.28 -3.37
C GLU A 43 6.11 1.31 -2.24
N LEU A 44 7.22 1.77 -1.65
CA LEU A 44 7.23 2.83 -0.64
C LEU A 44 6.67 4.16 -1.16
N ILE A 45 5.71 4.73 -0.43
CA ILE A 45 5.04 5.99 -0.75
C ILE A 45 5.86 7.16 -0.22
N LYS A 46 6.19 8.12 -1.08
CA LYS A 46 7.00 9.30 -0.73
C LYS A 46 6.14 10.50 -0.39
N PHE A 47 5.67 10.56 0.85
CA PHE A 47 4.86 11.68 1.34
C PHE A 47 5.73 12.76 1.97
N LYS A 48 5.86 13.94 1.34
CA LYS A 48 6.59 15.11 1.88
C LYS A 48 8.03 14.81 2.36
N GLY A 49 8.70 13.87 1.69
CA GLY A 49 10.07 13.44 2.04
C GLY A 49 10.15 12.31 3.07
N PHE A 50 9.02 11.84 3.59
CA PHE A 50 8.94 10.63 4.40
C PHE A 50 8.64 9.41 3.51
N GLN A 51 9.21 8.26 3.88
CA GLN A 51 8.92 6.98 3.26
C GLN A 51 7.89 6.26 4.10
N VAL A 52 6.70 6.05 3.54
CA VAL A 52 5.58 5.42 4.23
C VAL A 52 5.35 4.02 3.65
N PRO A 53 5.45 2.95 4.46
CA PRO A 53 5.15 1.58 4.03
C PRO A 53 3.64 1.37 3.79
N PRO A 54 3.18 1.01 2.58
CA PRO A 54 1.77 0.67 2.35
C PRO A 54 1.27 -0.47 3.25
N ALA A 55 2.09 -1.50 3.48
CA ALA A 55 1.68 -2.69 4.23
C ALA A 55 1.27 -2.35 5.68
N GLU A 56 1.95 -1.39 6.30
CA GLU A 56 1.62 -0.91 7.65
C GLU A 56 0.25 -0.20 7.67
N LEU A 57 -0.03 0.63 6.66
CA LEU A 57 -1.30 1.32 6.53
C LEU A 57 -2.45 0.34 6.24
N GLU A 58 -2.22 -0.68 5.42
CA GLU A 58 -3.18 -1.75 5.15
C GLU A 58 -3.52 -2.54 6.42
N ALA A 59 -2.51 -2.96 7.17
CA ALA A 59 -2.70 -3.65 8.45
C ALA A 59 -3.52 -2.81 9.44
N LEU A 60 -3.25 -1.50 9.51
CA LEU A 60 -4.00 -0.57 10.33
C LEU A 60 -5.47 -0.45 9.87
N LEU A 61 -5.73 -0.39 8.57
CA LEU A 61 -7.09 -0.34 8.03
C LEU A 61 -7.87 -1.64 8.28
N ILE A 62 -7.22 -2.79 8.14
CA ILE A 62 -7.83 -4.12 8.38
C ILE A 62 -8.19 -4.31 9.86
N SER A 63 -7.48 -3.64 10.79
CA SER A 63 -7.86 -3.66 12.21
C SER A 63 -9.27 -3.09 12.48
N HIS A 64 -9.83 -2.31 11.54
CA HIS A 64 -11.15 -1.71 11.69
C HIS A 64 -12.28 -2.72 11.39
N PRO A 65 -13.26 -2.92 12.29
CA PRO A 65 -14.27 -4.01 12.20
C PRO A 65 -15.25 -3.91 11.02
N ASN A 66 -15.20 -2.85 10.24
CA ASN A 66 -16.05 -2.65 9.05
C ASN A 66 -15.31 -2.86 7.73
N ILE A 67 -14.00 -3.07 7.77
CA ILE A 67 -13.13 -3.27 6.61
C ILE A 67 -12.78 -4.76 6.54
N ALA A 68 -13.07 -5.38 5.40
CA ALA A 68 -12.75 -6.77 5.12
C ALA A 68 -11.36 -6.91 4.51
N ASP A 69 -10.98 -5.94 3.69
CA ASP A 69 -9.75 -5.94 2.92
C ASP A 69 -9.37 -4.49 2.58
N ALA A 70 -8.08 -4.21 2.47
CA ALA A 70 -7.56 -2.89 2.16
C ALA A 70 -6.30 -2.99 1.28
N ALA A 71 -6.20 -2.12 0.29
CA ALA A 71 -5.00 -1.93 -0.53
C ALA A 71 -4.65 -0.45 -0.58
N VAL A 72 -3.40 -0.10 -0.33
CA VAL A 72 -2.91 1.29 -0.30
C VAL A 72 -1.95 1.52 -1.47
N VAL A 73 -2.20 2.58 -2.25
CA VAL A 73 -1.37 2.94 -3.40
C VAL A 73 -0.95 4.41 -3.35
N PRO A 74 0.22 4.77 -3.91
CA PRO A 74 0.61 6.15 -4.08
C PRO A 74 -0.23 6.83 -5.16
N GLN A 75 -0.75 8.02 -4.88
CA GLN A 75 -1.28 8.96 -5.86
C GLN A 75 -0.39 10.20 -5.92
N LYS A 76 -0.06 10.66 -7.13
CA LYS A 76 0.72 11.89 -7.30
C LYS A 76 -0.08 13.11 -6.83
N ASP A 77 0.58 13.98 -6.08
CA ASP A 77 0.03 15.23 -5.56
C ASP A 77 1.03 16.37 -5.74
N GLU A 78 0.56 17.54 -6.15
CA GLU A 78 1.44 18.69 -6.46
C GLU A 78 2.12 19.28 -5.20
N ALA A 79 1.50 19.16 -4.02
CA ALA A 79 2.02 19.75 -2.78
C ALA A 79 2.82 18.76 -1.93
N ALA A 80 2.44 17.48 -1.94
CA ALA A 80 3.04 16.43 -1.12
C ALA A 80 3.99 15.50 -1.89
N GLY A 81 4.03 15.59 -3.23
CA GLY A 81 4.74 14.65 -4.10
C GLY A 81 3.89 13.42 -4.36
N GLU A 82 3.73 12.57 -3.34
CA GLU A 82 2.83 11.42 -3.35
C GLU A 82 1.97 11.41 -2.08
N VAL A 83 0.71 11.01 -2.21
CA VAL A 83 -0.22 10.81 -1.10
C VAL A 83 -0.71 9.36 -1.08
N PRO A 84 -0.81 8.72 0.10
CA PRO A 84 -1.36 7.38 0.21
C PRO A 84 -2.88 7.40 0.02
N VAL A 85 -3.37 6.56 -0.89
CA VAL A 85 -4.79 6.38 -1.17
C VAL A 85 -5.18 4.94 -0.88
N ALA A 86 -6.20 4.77 -0.06
CA ALA A 86 -6.68 3.44 0.33
C ALA A 86 -7.94 3.06 -0.45
N PHE A 87 -7.93 1.83 -0.94
CA PHE A 87 -9.10 1.13 -1.46
C PHE A 87 -9.52 0.10 -0.43
N CYS A 88 -10.73 0.23 0.12
CA CYS A 88 -11.23 -0.68 1.14
C CYS A 88 -12.47 -1.45 0.65
N GLY A 89 -12.47 -2.76 0.89
CA GLY A 89 -13.67 -3.58 0.81
C GLY A 89 -14.36 -3.60 2.18
N SER A 90 -15.65 -3.28 2.26
CA SER A 90 -16.38 -3.33 3.54
C SER A 90 -17.08 -4.68 3.77
N ILE A 91 -17.02 -5.20 5.01
CA ILE A 91 -17.69 -6.45 5.44
C ILE A 91 -19.21 -6.38 5.24
N LYS A 92 -19.82 -5.21 5.53
CA LYS A 92 -21.26 -4.98 5.31
C LYS A 92 -21.64 -5.07 3.83
N TRP A 93 -20.71 -4.73 2.94
CA TRP A 93 -20.92 -4.70 1.50
C TRP A 93 -20.84 -6.09 0.87
N ILE A 94 -19.87 -6.93 1.28
CA ILE A 94 -19.70 -8.31 0.78
C ILE A 94 -20.97 -9.16 1.01
N ARG A 95 -21.67 -8.97 2.13
CA ARG A 95 -22.93 -9.67 2.42
C ARG A 95 -24.15 -9.11 1.66
N ALA A 96 -24.09 -7.87 1.18
CA ALA A 96 -25.24 -7.19 0.58
C ALA A 96 -25.20 -7.18 -0.94
N HIS A 97 -24.08 -6.82 -1.59
CA HIS A 97 -24.01 -6.62 -3.03
C HIS A 97 -22.63 -6.98 -3.61
N ARG A 98 -22.62 -7.79 -4.68
CA ARG A 98 -21.40 -8.09 -5.46
C ARG A 98 -21.05 -6.87 -6.33
N GLY A 99 -20.01 -6.10 -5.99
CA GLY A 99 -19.20 -5.42 -7.02
C GLY A 99 -19.08 -3.88 -7.05
N SER A 100 -18.81 -3.17 -5.95
CA SER A 100 -18.20 -1.82 -6.07
C SER A 100 -17.20 -1.51 -4.94
N CYS A 101 -16.00 -1.07 -5.32
CA CYS A 101 -14.90 -0.68 -4.42
C CYS A 101 -14.98 0.83 -4.12
N GLN A 102 -14.89 1.23 -2.85
CA GLN A 102 -14.92 2.65 -2.46
C GLN A 102 -13.50 3.21 -2.30
N ARG A 103 -13.29 4.44 -2.80
CA ARG A 103 -12.02 5.19 -2.71
C ARG A 103 -12.08 6.11 -1.49
N ILE A 104 -11.14 5.96 -0.55
CA ILE A 104 -11.02 6.85 0.60
C ILE A 104 -9.73 7.68 0.45
N HIS A 105 -9.87 9.00 0.49
CA HIS A 105 -8.73 9.91 0.59
C HIS A 105 -8.34 10.03 2.07
N LEU A 106 -7.19 9.49 2.44
CA LEU A 106 -6.63 9.67 3.78
C LEU A 106 -5.99 11.06 3.85
N GLN A 107 -6.74 12.05 4.34
CA GLN A 107 -6.15 13.35 4.68
C GLN A 107 -5.46 13.22 6.05
N THR A 108 -4.15 13.02 6.06
CA THR A 108 -3.35 13.10 7.29
C THR A 108 -3.17 14.55 7.70
N GLY A 109 -4.14 15.08 8.43
CA GLY A 109 -4.08 16.36 9.13
C GLY A 109 -4.68 16.23 10.54
N GLY A 110 -3.84 15.94 11.54
CA GLY A 110 -4.15 16.11 12.96
C GLY A 110 -4.63 14.86 13.71
N VAL A 111 -3.87 14.51 14.76
CA VAL A 111 -4.23 13.73 15.96
C VAL A 111 -4.93 12.37 15.74
N LEU A 112 -4.18 11.30 16.03
CA LEU A 112 -4.43 9.86 15.86
C LEU A 112 -5.66 9.25 16.60
N GLN A 113 -6.64 10.02 17.07
CA GLN A 113 -7.77 9.44 17.83
C GLN A 113 -9.18 9.92 17.45
N GLU A 114 -9.36 10.99 16.67
CA GLU A 114 -10.71 11.54 16.42
C GLU A 114 -11.25 11.42 14.99
N THR A 115 -10.46 10.92 14.02
CA THR A 115 -10.89 10.85 12.61
C THR A 115 -11.67 9.58 12.24
N ALA A 116 -11.85 8.62 13.15
CA ALA A 116 -12.64 7.42 12.90
C ALA A 116 -14.15 7.68 12.77
N GLN A 117 -14.63 8.88 13.09
CA GLN A 117 -16.06 9.21 13.13
C GLN A 117 -16.55 10.16 12.03
N SER A 118 -15.68 10.68 11.17
CA SER A 118 -16.07 11.54 10.03
C SER A 118 -16.04 10.86 8.66
N VAL A 119 -15.71 9.56 8.57
CA VAL A 119 -15.76 8.79 7.31
C VAL A 119 -17.15 8.17 7.08
N LEU A 120 -18.19 8.97 7.26
CA LEU A 120 -19.55 8.69 6.82
C LEU A 120 -20.03 9.92 6.03
N CYS A 121 -20.43 9.70 4.79
CA CYS A 121 -21.02 10.67 3.85
C CYS A 121 -20.07 11.66 3.14
N SER A 122 -19.67 11.28 1.91
CA SER A 122 -19.94 12.10 0.71
C SER A 122 -19.77 11.28 -0.59
N CYS A 123 -20.52 10.18 -0.74
CA CYS A 123 -20.78 9.60 -2.06
C CYS A 123 -22.21 9.93 -2.48
N HIS A 124 -22.38 11.12 -3.06
CA HIS A 124 -23.42 11.34 -4.05
C HIS A 124 -22.90 12.28 -5.14
N SER A 125 -23.12 11.85 -6.39
CA SER A 125 -22.82 12.53 -7.65
C SER A 125 -21.34 12.75 -8.01
N GLN A 126 -20.82 11.85 -8.86
CA GLN A 126 -19.96 12.11 -10.03
C GLN A 126 -18.99 10.94 -10.25
N ILE A 127 -19.51 9.82 -10.74
CA ILE A 127 -18.72 8.85 -11.49
C ILE A 127 -19.09 9.08 -12.96
N PRO A 128 -18.19 9.58 -13.82
CA PRO A 128 -18.41 9.51 -15.26
C PRO A 128 -18.34 8.03 -15.65
N SER A 129 -19.35 7.58 -16.39
CA SER A 129 -19.34 6.30 -17.08
C SER A 129 -18.14 6.23 -18.01
N TRP A 130 -17.35 5.15 -17.88
CA TRP A 130 -16.38 4.73 -18.90
C TRP A 130 -17.10 4.35 -20.19
#